data_AF-A0A6V8IDL6-F1
#
_entry.id   AF-A0A6V8IDL6-F1
#
_cell.length_a   1.000
_cell.length_b   1.000
_cell.length_c   1.000
_cell.angle_alpha   90.00
_cell.angle_beta   90.00
_cell.angle_gamma   90.00
#
_symmetry.space_group_name_H-M   'P 1'
#
loop_
_entity.id
_entity.type
_entity.pdbx_description
1 polymer ?
#
loop_
_entity_poly.entity_id
_entity_poly.type
_entity_poly.pdbx_seq_one_letter_code
_entity_poly.pdbx_strand_id
1 'polypeptide(L)'
;MRSDAPALTEKLAAMQPAQVPFTHWMLDSVLEPEACEALLEWEPGEDARAGDVGGRRETRNKFRVFVDPATRARDTRLDRMAHLFDSEKARSVFRDVCGAELDDSALRLELCLDTDGFWLEPHTDIGAKRLTLLISLSTNDKNGAWGTDLMSPEGESITRASGAFNSGVLFIPSDKTWHGFVKRPIEGTRRTLIVNFVDPAWRAVHELAFGPRAVATPSA
;
A
#
# COMPACT_ATOMS: atom_id res chain seq x y z
N MET A 1 23.40 -7.47 8.77
CA MET A 1 22.86 -8.67 9.46
C MET A 1 21.55 -8.98 8.76
N ARG A 2 21.45 -10.06 7.99
CA ARG A 2 20.18 -10.41 7.34
C ARG A 2 19.14 -10.62 8.45
N SER A 3 18.02 -9.91 8.37
CA SER A 3 16.93 -10.04 9.32
C SER A 3 16.39 -11.47 9.29
N ASP A 4 16.26 -12.11 10.47
CA ASP A 4 15.62 -13.42 10.66
C ASP A 4 14.08 -13.34 10.54
N ALA A 5 13.51 -12.19 10.17
CA ALA A 5 12.09 -12.04 9.95
C ALA A 5 11.66 -12.79 8.68
N PRO A 6 10.64 -13.67 8.74
CA PRO A 6 10.16 -14.38 7.56
C PRO A 6 9.69 -13.38 6.49
N ALA A 7 9.99 -13.70 5.23
CA ALA A 7 9.59 -12.86 4.10
C ALA A 7 8.06 -12.64 4.12
N LEU A 8 7.56 -11.50 3.63
CA LEU A 8 6.13 -11.21 3.52
C LEU A 8 5.31 -12.41 3.02
N THR A 9 5.82 -13.08 1.98
CA THR A 9 5.18 -14.24 1.37
C THR A 9 5.02 -15.43 2.32
N GLU A 10 5.98 -15.66 3.22
CA GLU A 10 5.93 -16.77 4.19
C GLU A 10 4.94 -16.47 5.30
N LYS A 11 4.92 -15.23 5.80
CA LYS A 11 3.91 -14.79 6.77
C LYS A 11 2.51 -14.90 6.18
N LEU A 12 2.30 -14.29 5.01
CA LEU A 12 0.98 -14.27 4.38
C LEU A 12 0.46 -15.67 4.08
N ALA A 13 1.31 -16.59 3.60
CA ALA A 13 0.93 -17.98 3.33
C ALA A 13 0.42 -18.76 4.56
N ALA A 14 0.83 -18.38 5.77
CA ALA A 14 0.40 -19.01 7.01
C ALA A 14 -0.77 -18.28 7.71
N MET A 15 -1.16 -17.11 7.21
CA MET A 15 -2.16 -16.26 7.86
C MET A 15 -3.58 -16.60 7.46
N GLN A 16 -4.49 -16.49 8.43
CA GLN A 16 -5.94 -16.48 8.18
C GLN A 16 -6.43 -15.03 8.03
N PRO A 17 -7.29 -14.74 7.05
CA PRO A 17 -7.90 -13.42 6.94
C PRO A 17 -8.89 -13.16 8.07
N ALA A 18 -8.95 -11.91 8.52
CA ALA A 18 -10.10 -11.40 9.24
C ALA A 18 -11.25 -11.14 8.25
N GLN A 19 -12.50 -11.29 8.71
CA GLN A 19 -13.68 -11.22 7.83
C GLN A 19 -14.52 -9.95 8.01
N VAL A 20 -14.29 -9.18 9.08
CA VAL A 20 -15.08 -8.00 9.44
C VAL A 20 -14.21 -6.75 9.35
N PRO A 21 -14.62 -5.68 8.64
CA PRO A 21 -15.90 -5.52 7.93
C PRO A 21 -15.99 -6.25 6.59
N PHE A 22 -14.85 -6.69 6.06
CA PHE A 22 -14.71 -7.53 4.87
C PHE A 22 -13.43 -8.36 4.99
N THR A 23 -13.17 -9.28 4.06
CA THR A 23 -11.97 -10.11 4.06
C THR A 23 -10.70 -9.26 3.90
N HIS A 24 -9.81 -9.31 4.89
CA HIS A 24 -8.54 -8.57 4.90
C HIS A 24 -7.48 -9.28 5.76
N TRP A 25 -6.21 -8.93 5.56
CA TRP A 25 -5.07 -9.47 6.31
C TRP A 25 -4.34 -8.35 7.03
N MET A 26 -4.15 -8.50 8.34
CA MET A 26 -3.41 -7.57 9.19
C MET A 26 -1.99 -8.08 9.39
N LEU A 27 -1.01 -7.38 8.85
CA LEU A 27 0.38 -7.79 8.76
C LEU A 27 1.25 -6.97 9.71
N ASP A 28 2.34 -7.58 10.18
CA ASP A 28 3.46 -6.89 10.80
C ASP A 28 4.76 -7.21 10.03
N SER A 29 5.79 -6.41 10.27
CA SER A 29 7.13 -6.59 9.71
C SER A 29 7.13 -6.83 8.19
N VAL A 30 6.36 -6.00 7.45
CA VAL A 30 6.02 -6.25 6.04
C VAL A 30 7.23 -6.16 5.10
N LEU A 31 8.02 -5.11 5.24
CA LEU A 31 9.16 -4.77 4.38
C LEU A 31 10.49 -5.24 4.98
N GLU A 32 11.46 -5.52 4.10
CA GLU A 32 12.86 -5.72 4.49
C GLU A 32 13.44 -4.42 5.14
N PRO A 33 14.38 -4.52 6.09
CA PRO A 33 14.96 -3.36 6.77
C PRO A 33 15.51 -2.31 5.81
N GLU A 34 16.21 -2.72 4.75
CA GLU A 34 16.79 -1.79 3.76
C GLU A 34 15.72 -0.99 3.02
N ALA A 35 14.55 -1.58 2.75
CA ALA A 35 13.43 -0.88 2.13
C ALA A 35 12.79 0.13 3.10
N CYS A 36 12.66 -0.25 4.37
CA CYS A 36 12.22 0.63 5.45
C CYS A 36 13.14 1.85 5.58
N GLU A 37 14.46 1.63 5.62
CA GLU A 37 15.47 2.70 5.70
C GLU A 37 15.36 3.65 4.50
N ALA A 38 15.35 3.12 3.27
CA ALA A 38 15.23 3.92 2.06
C ALA A 38 13.96 4.76 2.04
N LEU A 39 12.83 4.17 2.46
CA LEU A 39 11.57 4.88 2.54
C LEU A 39 11.55 5.89 3.68
N LEU A 40 12.25 5.71 4.79
CA LEU A 40 12.32 6.71 5.86
C LEU A 40 13.21 7.91 5.49
N GLU A 41 14.33 7.64 4.83
CA GLU A 41 15.29 8.66 4.37
C GLU A 41 14.74 9.51 3.23
N TRP A 42 13.75 9.02 2.49
CA TRP A 42 13.23 9.72 1.34
C TRP A 42 12.37 10.93 1.74
N GLU A 43 12.92 12.12 1.51
CA GLU A 43 12.25 13.42 1.68
C GLU A 43 11.93 14.07 0.32
N PRO A 44 10.71 13.86 -0.23
CA PRO A 44 10.30 14.37 -1.55
C PRO A 44 9.94 15.88 -1.57
N GLY A 45 10.10 16.58 -0.45
CA GLY A 45 9.83 18.01 -0.30
C GLY A 45 8.47 18.34 0.32
N GLU A 46 8.29 19.60 0.73
CA GLU A 46 7.11 20.05 1.48
C GLU A 46 5.79 19.92 0.71
N ASP A 47 5.82 20.09 -0.62
CA ASP A 47 4.62 19.98 -1.46
C ASP A 47 3.98 18.58 -1.44
N ALA A 48 4.80 17.55 -1.19
CA ALA A 48 4.35 16.16 -1.07
C ALA A 48 3.63 15.88 0.26
N ARG A 49 3.75 16.77 1.25
CA ARG A 49 3.08 16.66 2.54
C ARG A 49 1.63 17.12 2.43
N ALA A 50 0.70 16.29 2.89
CA ALA A 50 -0.73 16.54 2.81
C ALA A 50 -1.31 16.78 4.21
N GLY A 51 -1.72 18.03 4.50
CA GLY A 51 -2.55 18.36 5.67
C GLY A 51 -4.03 18.13 5.35
N ASP A 52 -4.89 19.12 5.63
CA ASP A 52 -6.28 19.05 5.18
C ASP A 52 -6.37 19.13 3.64
N VAL A 53 -6.91 18.07 3.03
CA VAL A 53 -7.10 17.93 1.57
C VAL A 53 -8.57 17.93 1.18
N GLY A 54 -9.47 18.32 2.09
CA GLY A 54 -10.92 18.30 1.86
C GLY A 54 -11.46 16.89 1.64
N GLY A 55 -10.81 15.88 2.22
CA GLY A 55 -11.24 14.49 2.16
C GLY A 55 -10.85 13.74 0.90
N ARG A 56 -10.13 14.37 -0.05
CA ARG A 56 -9.81 13.78 -1.35
C ARG A 56 -8.34 13.92 -1.70
N ARG A 57 -7.67 12.78 -1.95
CA ARG A 57 -6.27 12.77 -2.42
C ARG A 57 -6.09 13.31 -3.84
N GLU A 58 -7.09 13.17 -4.70
CA GLU A 58 -7.01 13.60 -6.12
C GLU A 58 -6.75 15.11 -6.29
N THR A 59 -7.11 15.92 -5.30
CA THR A 59 -6.84 17.37 -5.27
C THR A 59 -5.34 17.69 -5.28
N ARG A 60 -4.48 16.72 -4.96
CA ARG A 60 -3.02 16.87 -4.87
C ARG A 60 -2.25 15.95 -5.82
N ASN A 61 -2.86 15.47 -6.90
CA ASN A 61 -2.24 14.51 -7.82
C ASN A 61 -0.83 14.90 -8.29
N LYS A 62 -0.57 16.18 -8.56
CA LYS A 62 0.75 16.70 -8.99
C LYS A 62 1.88 16.54 -7.97
N PHE A 63 1.57 16.26 -6.71
CA PHE A 63 2.53 16.18 -5.60
C PHE A 63 2.64 14.77 -5.02
N ARG A 64 2.00 13.79 -5.66
CA ARG A 64 2.07 12.39 -5.24
C ARG A 64 3.45 11.83 -5.57
N VAL A 65 3.92 10.91 -4.74
CA VAL A 65 5.30 10.44 -4.75
C VAL A 65 5.30 8.95 -5.07
N PHE A 66 5.98 8.56 -6.15
CA PHE A 66 5.93 7.21 -6.70
C PHE A 66 7.32 6.57 -6.80
N VAL A 67 7.40 5.28 -6.48
CA VAL A 67 8.59 4.45 -6.78
C VAL A 67 8.53 4.03 -8.25
N ASP A 68 8.66 5.01 -9.15
CA ASP A 68 8.70 4.82 -10.60
C ASP A 68 10.09 4.32 -11.08
N PRO A 69 10.31 4.05 -12.38
CA PRO A 69 11.61 3.59 -12.87
C PRO A 69 12.76 4.54 -12.60
N ALA A 70 12.52 5.86 -12.57
CA ALA A 70 13.56 6.86 -12.29
C ALA A 70 13.94 6.87 -10.80
N THR A 71 12.97 6.74 -9.90
CA THR A 71 13.20 6.59 -8.45
C THR A 71 13.96 5.31 -8.17
N ARG A 72 13.55 4.19 -8.76
CA ARG A 72 14.24 2.89 -8.59
C ARG A 72 15.68 2.91 -9.09
N ALA A 73 15.94 3.57 -10.22
CA ALA A 73 17.29 3.71 -10.75
C ALA A 73 18.22 4.52 -9.82
N ARG A 74 17.66 5.36 -8.92
CA ARG A 74 18.41 6.17 -7.97
C ARG A 74 18.67 5.48 -6.63
N ASP A 75 17.82 4.54 -6.23
CA ASP A 75 17.98 3.79 -4.97
C ASP A 75 17.72 2.29 -5.18
N THR A 76 18.79 1.50 -5.11
CA THR A 76 18.76 0.05 -5.32
C THR A 76 17.96 -0.70 -4.25
N ARG A 77 17.75 -0.11 -3.06
CA ARG A 77 16.92 -0.68 -2.00
C ARG A 77 15.44 -0.61 -2.38
N LEU A 78 15.01 0.50 -2.97
CA LEU A 78 13.66 0.67 -3.51
C LEU A 78 13.42 -0.19 -4.76
N ASP A 79 14.43 -0.33 -5.62
CA ASP A 79 14.38 -1.24 -6.77
C ASP A 79 14.20 -2.70 -6.33
N ARG A 80 15.00 -3.14 -5.34
CA ARG A 80 14.87 -4.47 -4.73
C ARG A 80 13.48 -4.69 -4.13
N MET A 81 12.97 -3.73 -3.37
CA MET A 81 11.61 -3.80 -2.80
C MET A 81 10.56 -4.00 -3.90
N ALA A 82 10.62 -3.22 -4.99
CA ALA A 82 9.70 -3.37 -6.10
C ALA A 82 9.78 -4.79 -6.71
N HIS A 83 11.00 -5.29 -6.97
CA HIS A 83 11.21 -6.64 -7.49
C HIS A 83 10.68 -7.75 -6.56
N LEU A 84 10.78 -7.57 -5.25
CA LEU A 84 10.24 -8.54 -4.28
C LEU A 84 8.72 -8.57 -4.31
N PHE A 85 8.06 -7.41 -4.32
CA PHE A 85 6.59 -7.31 -4.47
C PHE A 85 6.12 -7.93 -5.78
N ASP A 86 6.82 -7.68 -6.88
CA ASP A 86 6.44 -8.18 -8.20
C ASP A 86 6.94 -9.60 -8.50
N SER A 87 7.68 -10.25 -7.60
CA SER A 87 8.27 -11.57 -7.89
C SER A 87 7.20 -12.66 -8.19
N GLU A 88 7.57 -13.71 -8.94
CA GLU A 88 6.70 -14.88 -9.17
C GLU A 88 6.20 -15.48 -7.85
N LYS A 89 7.08 -15.59 -6.85
CA LYS A 89 6.72 -16.09 -5.51
C LYS A 89 5.65 -15.20 -4.86
N ALA A 90 5.82 -13.88 -4.90
CA ALA A 90 4.87 -12.95 -4.30
C ALA A 90 3.51 -12.99 -5.02
N ARG A 91 3.51 -12.93 -6.35
CA ARG A 91 2.29 -13.04 -7.17
C ARG A 91 1.55 -14.35 -6.94
N SER A 92 2.28 -15.48 -6.86
CA SER A 92 1.69 -16.78 -6.52
C SER A 92 1.03 -16.75 -5.15
N VAL A 93 1.72 -16.25 -4.13
CA VAL A 93 1.14 -16.17 -2.77
C VAL A 93 -0.08 -15.26 -2.73
N PHE A 94 -0.04 -14.09 -3.38
CA PHE A 94 -1.22 -13.20 -3.44
C PHE A 94 -2.41 -13.86 -4.14
N ARG A 95 -2.18 -14.61 -5.22
CA ARG A 95 -3.24 -15.38 -5.88
C ARG A 95 -3.75 -16.50 -4.98
N ASP A 96 -2.86 -17.34 -4.48
CA ASP A 96 -3.23 -18.60 -3.79
C ASP A 96 -3.84 -18.33 -2.41
N VAL A 97 -3.41 -17.27 -1.72
CA VAL A 97 -3.90 -16.91 -0.36
C VAL A 97 -5.05 -15.91 -0.43
N CYS A 98 -4.95 -14.89 -1.29
CA CYS A 98 -5.90 -13.77 -1.29
C CYS A 98 -6.91 -13.84 -2.43
N GLY A 99 -6.74 -14.73 -3.42
CA GLY A 99 -7.56 -14.75 -4.63
C GLY A 99 -7.30 -13.57 -5.56
N ALA A 100 -6.10 -12.98 -5.50
CA ALA A 100 -5.75 -11.83 -6.34
C ALA A 100 -5.45 -12.26 -7.78
N GLU A 101 -6.21 -11.76 -8.74
CA GLU A 101 -5.96 -11.93 -10.17
C GLU A 101 -4.91 -10.92 -10.65
N LEU A 102 -3.64 -11.34 -10.69
CA LEU A 102 -2.52 -10.43 -10.92
C LEU A 102 -1.77 -10.66 -12.25
N ASP A 103 -2.05 -11.71 -13.02
CA ASP A 103 -1.17 -12.20 -14.10
C ASP A 103 -0.72 -11.12 -15.10
N ASP A 104 -1.61 -10.22 -15.51
CA ASP A 104 -1.35 -9.10 -16.43
C ASP A 104 -1.15 -7.75 -15.73
N SER A 105 -1.31 -7.71 -14.40
CA SER A 105 -1.32 -6.47 -13.64
C SER A 105 0.06 -5.79 -13.56
N ALA A 106 0.05 -4.48 -13.45
CA ALA A 106 1.19 -3.61 -13.21
C ALA A 106 1.35 -3.32 -11.71
N LEU A 107 2.61 -3.15 -11.25
CA LEU A 107 2.90 -2.76 -9.87
C LEU A 107 2.93 -1.24 -9.73
N ARG A 108 2.19 -0.70 -8.77
CA ARG A 108 2.16 0.71 -8.39
C ARG A 108 2.54 0.86 -6.92
N LEU A 109 3.49 1.74 -6.65
CA LEU A 109 4.05 1.99 -5.32
C LEU A 109 4.03 3.48 -5.02
N GLU A 110 3.22 3.91 -4.05
CA GLU A 110 3.04 5.31 -3.69
C GLU A 110 3.45 5.55 -2.24
N LEU A 111 4.32 6.53 -2.02
CA LEU A 111 4.66 7.03 -0.70
C LEU A 111 3.74 8.20 -0.36
N CYS A 112 2.99 8.07 0.73
CA CYS A 112 2.12 9.11 1.27
C CYS A 112 2.75 9.72 2.53
N LEU A 113 2.71 11.05 2.63
CA LEU A 113 3.17 11.83 3.77
C LEU A 113 2.02 12.71 4.24
N ASP A 114 1.27 12.23 5.22
CA ASP A 114 0.13 12.96 5.77
C ASP A 114 0.55 13.72 7.03
N THR A 115 0.03 14.92 7.23
CA THR A 115 0.31 15.81 8.37
C THR A 115 -1.00 16.17 9.08
N ASP A 116 -0.91 16.93 10.17
CA ASP A 116 -2.10 17.27 10.95
C ASP A 116 -3.21 17.91 10.10
N GLY A 117 -4.46 17.57 10.45
CA GLY A 117 -5.64 17.95 9.68
C GLY A 117 -5.98 17.02 8.51
N PHE A 118 -5.10 16.09 8.13
CA PHE A 118 -5.39 15.11 7.08
C PHE A 118 -6.57 14.20 7.45
N TRP A 119 -7.40 13.95 6.45
CA TRP A 119 -8.49 12.98 6.48
C TRP A 119 -8.82 12.53 5.05
N LEU A 120 -9.45 11.37 4.94
CA LEU A 120 -9.83 10.77 3.66
C LEU A 120 -11.25 10.25 3.77
N GLU A 121 -12.12 10.66 2.85
CA GLU A 121 -13.51 10.24 2.81
C GLU A 121 -13.63 8.71 2.66
N PRO A 122 -14.67 8.08 3.23
CA PRO A 122 -14.97 6.68 2.96
C PRO A 122 -15.11 6.44 1.46
N HIS A 123 -14.35 5.50 0.93
CA HIS A 123 -14.40 5.13 -0.47
C HIS A 123 -14.08 3.65 -0.66
N THR A 124 -14.45 3.14 -1.82
CA THR A 124 -13.89 1.90 -2.35
C THR A 124 -12.82 2.23 -3.38
N ASP A 125 -11.92 1.29 -3.59
CA ASP A 125 -10.90 1.42 -4.61
C ASP A 125 -11.51 1.35 -6.02
N ILE A 126 -10.94 2.12 -6.95
CA ILE A 126 -11.40 2.08 -8.34
C ILE A 126 -11.21 0.67 -8.93
N GLY A 127 -12.13 0.25 -9.80
CA GLY A 127 -12.20 -1.14 -10.28
C GLY A 127 -10.97 -1.66 -11.04
N ALA A 128 -10.04 -0.78 -11.43
CA ALA A 128 -8.77 -1.17 -12.03
C ALA A 128 -7.76 -1.75 -11.02
N LYS A 129 -7.95 -1.54 -9.71
CA LYS A 129 -7.05 -2.11 -8.68
C LYS A 129 -7.44 -3.56 -8.38
N ARG A 130 -6.45 -4.46 -8.40
CA ARG A 130 -6.59 -5.90 -8.17
C ARG A 130 -6.12 -6.35 -6.79
N LEU A 131 -5.28 -5.56 -6.14
CA LEU A 131 -4.81 -5.76 -4.77
C LEU A 131 -4.42 -4.42 -4.19
N THR A 132 -4.75 -4.20 -2.91
CA THR A 132 -4.30 -3.03 -2.15
C THR A 132 -3.66 -3.48 -0.85
N LEU A 133 -2.45 -2.99 -0.59
CA LEU A 133 -1.73 -3.16 0.67
C LEU A 133 -1.25 -1.78 1.14
N LEU A 134 -1.67 -1.37 2.34
CA LEU A 134 -1.25 -0.12 2.97
C LEU A 134 -0.29 -0.45 4.12
N ILE A 135 0.92 0.09 4.08
CA ILE A 135 1.99 -0.20 5.04
C ILE A 135 2.32 1.07 5.81
N SER A 136 2.17 1.04 7.14
CA SER A 136 2.57 2.14 8.01
C SER A 136 4.08 2.17 8.20
N LEU A 137 4.66 3.36 8.03
CA LEU A 137 6.10 3.63 8.17
C LEU A 137 6.37 4.75 9.17
N SER A 138 5.33 5.17 9.89
CA SER A 138 5.48 6.22 10.91
C SER A 138 6.28 5.69 12.08
N THR A 139 7.17 6.48 12.66
CA THR A 139 8.08 6.05 13.76
C THR A 139 7.76 6.68 15.12
N ASN A 140 6.80 7.61 15.17
CA ASN A 140 6.35 8.30 16.37
C ASN A 140 5.63 7.31 17.33
N ASP A 141 5.76 7.49 18.66
CA ASP A 141 5.12 6.65 19.69
C ASP A 141 3.58 6.65 19.66
N LYS A 142 2.98 7.69 19.07
CA LYS A 142 1.53 7.81 18.85
C LYS A 142 1.05 7.19 17.55
N ASN A 143 1.95 6.65 16.73
CA ASN A 143 1.62 6.11 15.40
C ASN A 143 0.61 4.98 15.43
N GLY A 144 0.49 4.23 16.53
CA GLY A 144 -0.36 3.03 16.60
C GLY A 144 -1.82 3.31 16.22
N ALA A 145 -2.30 4.53 16.44
CA ALA A 145 -3.65 4.97 16.11
C ALA A 145 -3.82 5.55 14.69
N TRP A 146 -2.76 5.63 13.89
CA TRP A 146 -2.76 6.23 12.56
C TRP A 146 -2.91 5.21 11.43
N GLY A 147 -3.32 3.98 11.70
CA GLY A 147 -3.66 3.04 10.63
C GLY A 147 -4.93 3.44 9.86
N THR A 148 -5.07 2.87 8.67
CA THR A 148 -6.26 3.03 7.81
C THR A 148 -7.50 2.48 8.52
N ASP A 149 -8.63 3.17 8.41
CA ASP A 149 -9.91 2.64 8.87
C ASP A 149 -10.54 1.79 7.77
N LEU A 150 -10.99 0.60 8.14
CA LEU A 150 -11.88 -0.25 7.37
C LEU A 150 -13.30 0.03 7.86
N MET A 151 -14.17 0.39 6.93
CA MET A 151 -15.41 1.10 7.23
C MET A 151 -16.65 0.33 6.78
N SER A 152 -17.81 0.75 7.30
CA SER A 152 -19.10 0.46 6.68
C SER A 152 -19.32 1.33 5.43
N PRO A 153 -20.29 1.01 4.56
CA PRO A 153 -20.69 1.87 3.45
C PRO A 153 -21.14 3.27 3.88
N GLU A 154 -21.65 3.41 5.11
CA GLU A 154 -22.08 4.68 5.71
C GLU A 154 -20.91 5.51 6.27
N GLY A 155 -19.69 4.98 6.21
CA GLY A 155 -18.47 5.65 6.68
C GLY A 155 -18.14 5.45 8.16
N GLU A 156 -18.80 4.50 8.84
CA GLU A 156 -18.44 4.14 10.21
C GLU A 156 -17.13 3.36 10.22
N SER A 157 -16.14 3.79 11.01
CA SER A 157 -14.90 3.04 11.22
C SER A 157 -15.15 1.77 12.06
N ILE A 158 -15.27 0.62 11.41
CA ILE A 158 -15.53 -0.67 12.07
C ILE A 158 -14.25 -1.32 12.61
N THR A 159 -13.17 -1.26 11.83
CA THR A 159 -11.86 -1.81 12.21
C THR A 159 -10.78 -0.84 11.80
N ARG A 160 -9.70 -0.78 12.57
CA ARG A 160 -8.55 0.06 12.27
C ARG A 160 -7.32 -0.81 12.12
N ALA A 161 -6.62 -0.64 11.00
CA ALA A 161 -5.31 -1.25 10.82
C ALA A 161 -4.34 -0.74 11.89
N SER A 162 -3.32 -1.53 12.21
CA SER A 162 -2.24 -1.02 13.06
C SER A 162 -1.54 0.14 12.33
N GLY A 163 -1.25 1.22 13.06
CA GLY A 163 -0.36 2.26 12.58
C GLY A 163 1.09 2.06 13.05
N ALA A 164 1.39 0.96 13.74
CA ALA A 164 2.74 0.63 14.18
C ALA A 164 3.72 0.54 13.00
N PHE A 165 4.99 0.83 13.25
CA PHE A 165 6.01 0.81 12.21
C PHE A 165 6.11 -0.55 11.51
N ASN A 166 6.17 -0.52 10.18
CA ASN A 166 6.25 -1.68 9.30
C ASN A 166 5.08 -2.67 9.45
N SER A 167 3.91 -2.21 9.90
CA SER A 167 2.66 -2.97 9.88
C SER A 167 1.84 -2.63 8.65
N GLY A 168 0.92 -3.49 8.25
CA GLY A 168 0.08 -3.22 7.09
C GLY A 168 -1.27 -3.91 7.09
N VAL A 169 -2.15 -3.45 6.21
CA VAL A 169 -3.42 -4.09 5.91
C VAL A 169 -3.50 -4.37 4.41
N LEU A 170 -3.82 -5.62 4.06
CA LEU A 170 -4.01 -6.08 2.69
C LEU A 170 -5.48 -6.46 2.49
N PHE A 171 -6.05 -6.07 1.35
CA PHE A 171 -7.35 -6.53 0.89
C PHE A 171 -7.44 -6.55 -0.63
N ILE A 172 -8.41 -7.31 -1.15
CA ILE A 172 -8.76 -7.33 -2.57
C ILE A 172 -9.88 -6.31 -2.81
N PRO A 173 -9.66 -5.27 -3.62
CA PRO A 173 -10.67 -4.26 -3.92
C PRO A 173 -12.01 -4.84 -4.39
N SER A 174 -13.11 -4.31 -3.86
CA SER A 174 -14.47 -4.57 -4.32
C SER A 174 -15.40 -3.40 -3.98
N ASP A 175 -16.67 -3.51 -4.39
CA ASP A 175 -17.75 -2.58 -4.00
C ASP A 175 -18.09 -2.63 -2.49
N LYS A 176 -17.48 -3.54 -1.74
CA LYS A 176 -17.67 -3.72 -0.29
C LYS A 176 -16.45 -3.34 0.55
N THR A 177 -15.28 -3.12 -0.06
CA THR A 177 -14.04 -2.80 0.67
C THR A 177 -13.96 -1.31 1.00
N TRP A 178 -14.92 -0.80 1.77
CA TRP A 178 -14.97 0.59 2.19
C TRP A 178 -13.84 0.89 3.17
N HIS A 179 -13.07 1.93 2.89
CA HIS A 179 -11.97 2.34 3.75
C HIS A 179 -11.70 3.85 3.62
N GLY A 180 -10.90 4.37 4.54
CA GLY A 180 -10.55 5.78 4.56
C GLY A 180 -9.64 6.12 5.73
N PHE A 181 -9.67 7.39 6.12
CA PHE A 181 -8.96 7.88 7.29
C PHE A 181 -9.80 8.92 8.00
N VAL A 182 -10.44 8.53 9.10
CA VAL A 182 -11.19 9.44 9.98
C VAL A 182 -10.23 10.49 10.54
N LYS A 183 -10.64 11.76 10.49
CA LYS A 183 -9.84 12.89 10.96
C LYS A 183 -9.45 12.69 12.44
N ARG A 184 -8.15 12.77 12.72
CA ARG A 184 -7.58 12.68 14.06
C ARG A 184 -6.24 13.42 14.11
N PRO A 185 -5.75 13.83 15.29
CA PRO A 185 -4.46 14.49 15.40
C PRO A 185 -3.31 13.64 14.84
N ILE A 186 -2.45 14.26 14.03
CA ILE A 186 -1.19 13.67 13.55
C ILE A 186 -0.04 14.53 14.05
N GLU A 187 0.84 13.93 14.84
CA GLU A 187 2.01 14.62 15.40
C GLU A 187 3.25 14.34 14.53
N GLY A 188 3.59 15.32 13.69
CA GLY A 188 4.66 15.17 12.71
C GLY A 188 4.11 14.62 11.40
N THR A 189 4.65 13.48 10.94
CA THR A 189 4.30 12.90 9.63
C THR A 189 3.82 11.48 9.78
N ARG A 190 2.61 11.23 9.29
CA ARG A 190 2.09 9.90 9.05
C ARG A 190 2.61 9.43 7.69
N ARG A 191 3.60 8.54 7.70
CA ARG A 191 4.19 7.94 6.50
C ARG A 191 3.49 6.62 6.18
N THR A 192 3.07 6.44 4.94
CA THR A 192 2.43 5.18 4.46
C THR A 192 2.93 4.84 3.06
N LEU A 193 3.33 3.59 2.84
CA LEU A 193 3.51 3.06 1.48
C LEU A 193 2.22 2.37 1.06
N ILE A 194 1.63 2.80 -0.05
CA ILE A 194 0.50 2.14 -0.69
C ILE A 194 1.02 1.31 -1.85
N VAL A 195 0.85 0.00 -1.74
CA VAL A 195 1.15 -0.99 -2.78
C VAL A 195 -0.17 -1.34 -3.47
N ASN A 196 -0.24 -1.14 -4.78
CA ASN A 196 -1.37 -1.58 -5.58
C ASN A 196 -0.86 -2.42 -6.74
N PHE A 197 -1.58 -3.50 -7.05
CA PHE A 197 -1.54 -4.08 -8.38
C PHE A 197 -2.72 -3.54 -9.17
N VAL A 198 -2.47 -3.05 -10.38
CA VAL A 198 -3.49 -2.41 -11.23
C VAL A 198 -3.56 -3.11 -12.58
N ASP A 199 -4.76 -3.23 -13.13
CA ASP A 199 -4.98 -3.91 -14.40
C ASP A 199 -4.53 -3.06 -15.61
N PRO A 200 -4.53 -3.64 -16.83
CA PRO A 200 -4.10 -2.92 -18.03
C PRO A 200 -4.94 -1.70 -18.40
N ALA A 201 -6.11 -1.47 -17.79
CA ALA A 201 -6.91 -0.26 -18.03
C ALA A 201 -6.35 0.96 -17.28
N TRP A 202 -5.36 0.80 -16.40
CA TRP A 202 -4.72 1.89 -15.68
C TRP A 202 -3.99 2.87 -16.61
N ARG A 203 -4.44 4.12 -16.64
CA ARG A 203 -3.94 5.14 -17.58
C ARG A 203 -2.75 5.93 -17.09
N ALA A 204 -2.59 6.09 -15.77
CA ALA A 204 -1.53 6.89 -15.18
C ALA A 204 -0.23 6.06 -15.09
N VAL A 205 0.31 5.69 -16.25
CA VAL A 205 1.46 4.76 -16.36
C VAL A 205 2.76 5.32 -15.77
N HIS A 206 2.86 6.65 -15.62
CA HIS A 206 3.98 7.31 -14.96
C HIS A 206 4.02 7.04 -13.44
N GLU A 207 2.94 6.53 -12.85
CA GLU A 207 2.88 6.16 -11.42
C GLU A 207 3.38 4.73 -11.14
N LEU A 208 3.67 3.96 -12.20
CA LEU A 208 3.95 2.53 -12.10
C LEU A 208 5.42 2.27 -11.77
N ALA A 209 5.66 1.36 -10.83
CA ALA A 209 6.98 0.81 -10.57
C ALA A 209 7.39 -0.17 -11.67
N PHE A 210 6.46 -1.04 -12.08
CA PHE A 210 6.57 -1.91 -13.26
C PHE A 210 5.30 -1.80 -14.10
N GLY A 211 5.46 -1.83 -15.43
CA GLY A 211 4.32 -1.92 -16.34
C GLY A 211 3.59 -3.27 -16.28
N PRO A 212 2.47 -3.41 -17.02
CA PRO A 212 1.74 -4.67 -17.15
C PRO A 212 2.65 -5.80 -17.62
N ARG A 213 2.39 -7.01 -17.13
CA ARG A 213 3.10 -8.20 -17.61
C ARG A 213 2.45 -8.75 -18.86
N ALA A 214 3.28 -9.29 -19.76
CA ALA A 214 2.77 -10.06 -20.88
C ALA A 214 2.16 -11.36 -20.33
N VAL A 215 0.89 -11.62 -20.63
CA VAL A 215 0.27 -12.91 -20.32
C VAL A 215 0.92 -13.95 -21.21
N ALA A 216 1.49 -14.99 -20.60
CA ALA A 216 1.97 -16.13 -21.36
C ALA A 216 0.78 -16.75 -22.10
N THR A 217 0.81 -16.74 -23.43
CA THR A 217 -0.20 -17.47 -24.21
C THR A 217 -0.02 -18.95 -23.88
N PRO A 218 -1.06 -19.69 -23.44
CA PRO A 218 -0.91 -21.13 -23.24
C PRO A 218 -0.44 -21.76 -24.54
N SER A 219 0.65 -22.52 -24.48
CA SER A 219 1.06 -23.34 -25.62
C SER A 219 -0.04 -24.37 -25.87
N ALA A 220 -0.54 -24.40 -27.11
CA ALA A 220 -1.58 -25.32 -27.57
C ALA A 220 -1.14 -26.80 -27.43
#